data_AF-W2XYT0-F1
#
_entry.id   AF-W2XYT0-F1
#
_cell.length_a   1.000
_cell.length_b   1.000
_cell.length_c   1.000
_cell.angle_alpha   90.00
_cell.angle_beta   90.00
_cell.angle_gamma   90.00
#
_symmetry.space_group_name_H-M   'P 1'
#
loop_
_entity.id
_entity.type
_entity.pdbx_description
1 polymer ?
#
loop_
_entity_poly.entity_id
_entity_poly.type
_entity_poly.pdbx_seq_one_letter_code
_entity_poly.pdbx_strand_id
1 'polypeptide(L)'
;MCIANAKGSYWSLLGLYRHVDVLRWFRDEGEDQFPSLALLARVHLGKVSSSAFQERVFSSGGIVMGPLRTRTDHRRAEKPLLLRHNRNELLKLKQDAKKAKEQKET
;
A
#
# COMPACT_ATOMS: atom_id res chain seq x y z
N MET A 1 4.74 -7.75 25.75
CA MET A 1 5.25 -6.36 25.74
C MET A 1 4.04 -5.43 25.73
N CYS A 2 3.86 -4.65 26.79
CA CYS A 2 2.69 -3.79 27.01
C CYS A 2 3.21 -2.39 27.35
N ILE A 3 2.56 -1.34 26.84
CA ILE A 3 2.88 0.04 27.23
C ILE A 3 1.83 0.50 28.24
N ALA A 4 2.27 0.95 29.40
CA ALA A 4 1.38 1.52 30.42
C ALA A 4 0.84 2.87 29.95
N ASN A 5 -0.48 3.07 30.05
CA ASN A 5 -1.12 4.36 29.82
C ASN A 5 -1.24 5.11 31.16
N ALA A 6 -1.19 6.44 31.13
CA ALA A 6 -1.40 7.31 32.28
C ALA A 6 -2.78 7.12 32.98
N LYS A 7 -3.74 6.47 32.31
CA LYS A 7 -5.07 6.12 32.85
C LYS A 7 -5.14 4.71 33.46
N GLY A 8 -4.03 4.01 33.65
CA GLY A 8 -3.99 2.66 34.25
C GLY A 8 -4.35 1.51 33.30
N SER A 9 -4.60 1.79 32.01
CA SER A 9 -4.82 0.77 30.98
C SER A 9 -3.49 0.35 30.33
N TYR A 10 -3.37 -0.89 29.88
CA TYR A 10 -2.20 -1.37 29.13
C TYR A 10 -2.53 -1.53 27.65
N TRP A 11 -1.78 -0.86 26.78
CA TRP A 11 -1.88 -1.11 25.34
C TRP A 11 -1.08 -2.36 24.99
N SER A 12 -1.70 -3.27 24.24
CA SER A 12 -0.95 -4.37 23.62
C SER A 12 -0.05 -3.76 22.54
N LEU A 13 1.26 -4.03 22.61
CA LEU A 13 2.23 -3.45 21.67
C LEU A 13 1.87 -3.80 20.22
N LEU A 14 1.50 -5.07 19.97
CA LEU A 14 1.05 -5.55 18.66
C LEU A 14 -0.21 -4.84 18.17
N GLY A 15 -1.15 -4.55 19.06
CA GLY A 15 -2.36 -3.79 18.73
C GLY A 15 -2.02 -2.35 18.32
N LEU A 16 -1.07 -1.73 19.02
CA LEU A 16 -0.60 -0.39 18.69
C LEU A 16 0.12 -0.34 17.33
N TYR A 17 0.96 -1.33 17.04
CA TYR A 17 1.64 -1.45 15.73
C TYR A 17 0.67 -1.51 14.55
N ARG A 18 -0.56 -2.02 14.74
CA ARG A 18 -1.59 -2.03 13.69
C ARG A 18 -2.09 -0.63 13.32
N HIS A 19 -1.99 0.32 14.25
CA HIS A 19 -2.48 1.68 14.07
C HIS A 19 -1.39 2.69 13.70
N VAL A 20 -0.12 2.29 13.83
CA VAL A 20 1.03 3.14 13.51
C VAL A 20 1.53 2.79 12.11
N ASP A 21 1.38 3.73 11.18
CA ASP A 21 2.02 3.64 9.86
C ASP A 21 3.46 4.14 9.95
N VAL A 22 4.38 3.20 10.16
CA VAL A 22 5.82 3.47 10.31
C VAL A 22 6.41 4.12 9.06
N LEU A 23 5.95 3.72 7.87
CA LEU A 23 6.44 4.30 6.60
C LEU A 23 5.99 5.75 6.44
N ARG A 24 4.75 6.05 6.85
CA ARG A 24 4.24 7.42 6.90
C ARG A 24 5.01 8.27 7.91
N TRP A 25 5.30 7.74 9.09
CA TRP A 25 6.11 8.47 10.07
C TRP A 25 7.52 8.80 9.56
N PHE A 26 8.20 7.85 8.91
CA PHE A 26 9.50 8.12 8.30
C PHE A 26 9.44 9.12 7.14
N ARG A 27 8.32 9.23 6.43
CA ARG A 27 8.13 10.21 5.37
C ARG A 27 7.84 11.60 5.91
N ASP A 28 6.98 11.71 6.92
CA ASP A 28 6.46 13.00 7.37
C ASP A 28 7.39 13.63 8.44
N GLU A 29 7.94 12.84 9.38
CA GLU A 29 8.74 13.33 10.51
C GLU A 29 10.22 12.89 10.41
N GLY A 30 10.44 11.64 9.99
CA GLY A 30 11.78 11.06 9.91
C GLY A 30 12.65 11.69 8.83
N GLU A 31 12.06 12.22 7.77
CA GLU A 31 12.76 12.84 6.64
C GLU A 31 13.41 14.18 7.04
N ASP A 32 12.75 14.96 7.90
CA ASP A 32 13.28 16.23 8.42
C ASP A 32 14.45 16.01 9.40
N GLN A 33 14.36 14.97 10.25
CA GLN A 33 15.38 14.70 11.27
C GLN A 33 16.56 13.88 10.73
N PHE A 34 16.29 12.90 9.86
CA PHE A 34 17.29 11.97 9.36
C PHE A 34 17.06 11.63 7.87
N PRO A 35 17.38 12.53 6.94
CA PRO A 35 17.04 12.37 5.52
C PRO A 35 17.53 11.05 4.91
N SER A 36 18.80 10.70 5.17
CA SER A 36 19.43 9.48 4.62
C SER A 36 18.90 8.21 5.28
N LEU A 37 18.70 8.23 6.61
CA LEU A 37 18.21 7.09 7.36
C LEU A 37 16.73 6.82 7.08
N ALA A 38 15.92 7.88 6.95
CA ALA A 38 14.50 7.77 6.60
C ALA A 38 14.32 7.19 5.19
N LEU A 39 15.16 7.60 4.23
CA LEU A 39 15.17 6.99 2.90
C LEU A 39 15.52 5.50 2.96
N LEU A 40 16.58 5.14 3.69
CA LEU A 40 16.98 3.74 3.88
C LEU A 40 15.88 2.90 4.55
N ALA A 41 15.28 3.44 5.62
CA ALA A 41 14.20 2.78 6.36
C ALA A 41 12.98 2.54 5.48
N ARG A 42 12.56 3.52 4.67
CA ARG A 42 11.44 3.36 3.72
C ARG A 42 11.73 2.29 2.66
N VAL A 43 12.96 2.25 2.12
CA VAL A 43 13.36 1.23 1.13
C VAL A 43 13.45 -0.16 1.75
N HIS A 44 13.95 -0.27 2.98
CA HIS A 44 14.08 -1.55 3.66
C HIS A 44 12.73 -2.10 4.12
N LEU A 45 11.92 -1.28 4.80
CA LEU A 45 10.62 -1.65 5.36
C LEU A 45 9.50 -1.71 4.30
N GLY A 46 9.63 -0.97 3.20
CA GLY A 46 8.70 -1.02 2.08
C GLY A 46 8.76 -2.32 1.27
N LYS A 47 9.79 -3.16 1.51
CA LYS A 47 9.86 -4.49 0.90
C LYS A 47 8.84 -5.40 1.56
N VAL A 48 7.91 -5.91 0.75
CA VAL A 48 6.95 -6.92 1.20
C VAL A 48 7.74 -8.16 1.60
N SER A 49 7.57 -8.61 2.84
CA SER A 49 8.26 -9.79 3.39
C SER A 49 7.79 -11.13 2.80
N SER A 50 6.72 -11.12 1.99
CA SER A 50 6.11 -12.29 1.40
C SER A 50 5.68 -12.06 -0.05
N SER A 51 5.87 -13.07 -0.89
CA SER A 51 5.34 -13.14 -2.25
C SER A 51 3.82 -13.40 -2.29
N ALA A 52 3.17 -13.71 -1.16
CA ALA A 52 1.75 -14.06 -1.10
C ALA A 52 0.82 -12.98 -1.67
N PHE A 53 1.23 -11.71 -1.60
CA PHE A 53 0.52 -10.61 -2.23
C PHE A 53 0.47 -10.77 -3.77
N GLN A 54 1.61 -11.10 -4.38
CA GLN A 54 1.72 -11.35 -5.81
C GLN A 54 1.00 -12.65 -6.20
N GLU A 55 1.04 -13.68 -5.35
CA GLU A 55 0.31 -14.93 -5.58
C GLU A 55 -1.22 -14.71 -5.66
N ARG A 56 -1.77 -13.79 -4.85
CA ARG A 56 -3.18 -13.40 -4.95
C ARG A 56 -3.49 -12.71 -6.29
N VAL A 57 -2.57 -11.89 -6.79
CA VAL A 57 -2.65 -11.28 -8.12
C VAL A 57 -2.61 -12.36 -9.21
N PHE A 58 -1.72 -13.35 -9.10
CA PHE A 58 -1.65 -14.45 -10.07
C PHE A 58 -2.85 -15.39 -10.03
N SER A 59 -3.37 -15.72 -8.84
CA SER A 59 -4.58 -16.52 -8.68
C SER A 59 -5.77 -15.87 -9.38
N SER A 60 -5.95 -14.56 -9.19
CA SER A 60 -6.99 -13.80 -9.89
C SER A 60 -6.75 -13.64 -11.40
N GLY A 61 -5.50 -13.70 -11.84
CA GLY A 61 -5.09 -13.73 -13.25
C GLY A 61 -5.23 -15.09 -13.93
N GLY A 62 -5.33 -16.18 -13.17
CA GLY A 62 -5.44 -17.54 -13.70
C GLY A 62 -6.62 -17.75 -14.64
N ILE A 63 -7.72 -17.00 -14.48
CA ILE A 63 -8.89 -17.03 -15.38
C ILE A 63 -8.52 -16.54 -16.79
N VAL A 64 -7.67 -15.51 -16.88
CA VAL A 64 -7.31 -14.82 -18.13
C VAL A 64 -6.06 -15.45 -18.76
N MET A 65 -5.22 -16.08 -17.95
CA MET A 65 -3.95 -16.68 -18.38
C MET A 65 -4.01 -18.21 -18.52
N GLY A 66 -5.07 -18.86 -18.03
CA GLY A 66 -5.25 -20.31 -18.06
C GLY A 66 -5.62 -20.88 -19.45
N PRO A 67 -5.65 -22.21 -19.59
CA PRO A 67 -5.93 -22.90 -20.86
C PRO A 67 -7.40 -22.83 -21.30
N LEU A 68 -8.26 -22.17 -20.53
CA LEU A 68 -9.70 -22.04 -20.77
C LEU A 68 -10.03 -21.10 -21.94
N ARG A 69 -11.29 -21.15 -22.39
CA ARG A 69 -11.88 -20.29 -23.44
C ARG A 69 -11.65 -18.78 -23.23
N THR A 70 -11.35 -18.34 -22.01
CA THR A 70 -11.09 -16.94 -21.62
C THR A 70 -9.63 -16.50 -21.76
N ARG A 71 -8.77 -17.34 -22.33
CA ARG A 71 -7.34 -17.02 -22.50
C ARG A 71 -7.15 -15.76 -23.34
N THR A 72 -6.42 -14.81 -22.78
CA THR A 72 -6.01 -13.58 -23.45
C THR A 72 -4.49 -13.59 -23.67
N ASP A 73 -4.02 -12.90 -24.71
CA ASP A 73 -2.58 -12.67 -24.93
C ASP A 73 -1.92 -12.10 -23.66
N HIS A 74 -0.74 -12.61 -23.30
CA HIS A 74 0.04 -12.18 -22.13
C HIS A 74 0.20 -10.66 -22.05
N ARG A 75 0.50 -9.99 -23.18
CA ARG A 75 0.64 -8.52 -23.22
C ARG A 75 -0.67 -7.78 -22.96
N ARG A 76 -1.81 -8.40 -23.29
CA ARG A 76 -3.14 -7.84 -23.05
C ARG A 76 -3.68 -8.20 -21.66
N ALA A 77 -3.27 -9.33 -21.09
CA ALA A 77 -3.72 -9.79 -19.76
C ALA A 77 -3.10 -8.99 -18.62
N GLU A 78 -1.90 -8.44 -18.81
CA GLU A 78 -1.19 -7.64 -17.80
C GLU A 78 -1.96 -6.37 -17.40
N LYS A 79 -2.37 -5.57 -18.37
CA LYS A 79 -3.09 -4.29 -18.14
C LYS A 79 -4.35 -4.43 -17.26
N PRO A 80 -5.33 -5.31 -17.58
CA PRO A 80 -6.53 -5.47 -16.77
C PRO A 80 -6.22 -6.03 -15.38
N LEU A 81 -5.20 -6.88 -15.24
CA LEU A 81 -4.77 -7.40 -13.95
C LEU A 81 -4.26 -6.29 -13.03
N LEU A 82 -3.35 -5.45 -13.54
CA LEU A 82 -2.79 -4.30 -12.84
C LEU A 82 -3.88 -3.28 -12.48
N LEU A 83 -4.77 -2.95 -13.42
CA LEU A 83 -5.86 -2.01 -13.19
C LEU A 83 -6.86 -2.53 -12.14
N ARG A 84 -7.17 -3.84 -12.16
CA ARG A 84 -8.08 -4.45 -11.20
C ARG A 84 -7.49 -4.41 -9.79
N HIS A 85 -6.22 -4.77 -9.64
CA HIS A 85 -5.60 -4.84 -8.32
C HIS A 85 -5.36 -3.45 -7.71
N ASN A 86 -5.05 -2.46 -8.56
CA ASN A 86 -4.83 -1.07 -8.14
C ASN A 86 -6.11 -0.22 -8.15
N ARG A 87 -7.29 -0.82 -8.36
CA ARG A 87 -8.54 -0.08 -8.58
C ARG A 87 -8.84 0.92 -7.45
N ASN A 88 -8.66 0.52 -6.20
CA ASN A 88 -8.96 1.39 -5.05
C ASN A 88 -8.03 2.60 -4.99
N GLU A 89 -6.73 2.40 -5.23
CA GLU A 89 -5.75 3.48 -5.27
C GLU A 89 -5.99 4.42 -6.47
N LEU A 90 -6.33 3.87 -7.64
CA LEU A 90 -6.71 4.68 -8.81
C LEU A 90 -7.96 5.53 -8.54
N LEU A 91 -8.92 5.02 -7.77
CA LEU A 91 -10.11 5.80 -7.39
C LEU A 91 -9.75 6.95 -6.44
N LYS A 92 -8.90 6.71 -5.44
CA LYS A 92 -8.40 7.75 -4.54
C LYS A 92 -7.65 8.84 -5.32
N LEU A 93 -6.69 8.45 -6.16
CA LEU A 93 -5.91 9.39 -6.97
C LEU A 93 -6.80 10.25 -7.87
N LYS A 94 -7.87 9.68 -8.44
CA LYS A 94 -8.86 10.44 -9.23
C LYS A 94 -9.63 11.45 -8.39
N GLN A 95 -10.03 11.08 -7.17
CA GLN A 95 -10.72 11.97 -6.24
C GLN A 95 -9.81 13.12 -5.80
N ASP A 96 -8.56 12.82 -5.46
CA ASP A 96 -7.57 13.82 -5.03
C ASP A 96 -7.24 14.78 -6.18
N ALA A 97 -7.09 14.27 -7.41
CA ALA A 97 -6.91 15.10 -8.59
C ALA A 97 -8.11 16.02 -8.87
N LYS A 98 -9.34 15.57 -8.59
CA LYS A 98 -10.54 16.39 -8.72
C LYS A 98 -10.54 17.53 -7.71
N LYS A 99 -10.29 17.23 -6.43
CA LYS A 99 -10.19 18.23 -5.36
C LYS A 99 -9.10 19.27 -5.63
N ALA A 100 -7.95 18.84 -6.14
CA ALA A 100 -6.85 19.74 -6.47
C ALA A 100 -7.17 20.69 -7.65
N LYS A 101 -8.08 20.32 -8.56
CA LYS A 101 -8.58 21.23 -9.61
C LYS A 101 -9.56 22.25 -9.04
N GLU A 102 -10.51 21.80 -8.23
CA GLU A 102 -11.51 22.65 -7.58
C GLU A 102 -10.82 23.75 -6.72
N GLN A 103 -9.76 23.41 -5.99
CA GLN A 103 -8.96 24.37 -5.20
C GLN A 103 -8.14 25.37 -6.02
N LYS A 104 -7.86 25.10 -7.30
CA LYS A 104 -7.14 26.03 -8.19
C LYS A 104 -8.07 26.99 -8.94
N GLU A 105 -9.35 26.65 -8.99
CA GLU A 105 -10.41 27.46 -9.62
C GLU A 105 -11.10 28.39 -8.62
N THR A 106 -10.75 28.30 -7.33
CA THR A 106 -11.15 29.23 -6.25
C THR A 106 -10.01 30.20 -5.96
#